data_AF-A0A6M3J6L1-F1
#
_entry.id   AF-A0A6M3J6L1-F1
#
_cell.length_a   1.000
_cell.length_b   1.000
_cell.length_c   1.000
_cell.angle_alpha   90.00
_cell.angle_beta   90.00
_cell.angle_gamma   90.00
#
_symmetry.space_group_name_H-M   'P 1'
#
loop_
_entity.id
_entity.type
_entity.pdbx_description
1 polymer ?
#
loop_
_entity_poly.entity_id
_entity_poly.type
_entity_poly.pdbx_seq_one_letter_code
_entity_poly.pdbx_strand_id
1 'polypeptide(L)'
;MVIFTDGQVGTTMETSSDLSAWTGKTVYGTGVNSVITDWYHHGANCYKTDSPDENNFASIYKTIANTLITFSRFYFRADALPDNSTVPIAYFDCGGGVRYFLKISGSGRKLQIVSTIMATKTSATGISLDTDYCIEVLVDGTDDNGTLTVWLNGAELADISTTGFDGYGVGMQQFHIGVPDTARNFLAQVTLYFDCIIINTEYNGPEVSGIPASLKWIPHAAV
;
A
#
# COMPACT_ATOMS: atom_id res chain seq x y z
N MET A 1 2.95 11.53 -22.63
CA MET A 1 3.57 10.24 -22.95
C MET A 1 4.91 10.20 -22.24
N VAL A 2 5.01 9.45 -21.15
CA VAL A 2 6.25 9.32 -20.37
C VAL A 2 7.01 8.13 -20.94
N ILE A 3 8.23 8.38 -21.39
CA ILE A 3 9.16 7.33 -21.83
C ILE A 3 10.02 7.02 -20.61
N PHE A 4 9.79 5.87 -19.98
CA PHE A 4 10.81 5.26 -19.14
C PHE A 4 11.99 4.93 -20.07
N THR A 5 13.20 5.36 -19.73
CA THR A 5 14.40 5.13 -20.56
C THR A 5 14.83 3.66 -20.65
N ASP A 6 14.03 2.73 -20.12
CA ASP A 6 14.08 1.31 -20.45
C ASP A 6 12.72 0.88 -21.01
N GLY A 7 12.51 1.09 -22.32
CA GLY A 7 11.72 0.28 -23.26
C GLY A 7 10.44 -0.48 -22.86
N GLN A 8 9.80 -0.25 -21.71
CA GLN A 8 8.67 -1.04 -21.20
C GLN A 8 7.38 -0.22 -21.31
N VAL A 9 6.55 -0.60 -22.27
CA VAL A 9 5.21 -0.07 -22.51
C VAL A 9 4.24 -0.87 -21.65
N GLY A 10 3.89 -0.37 -20.47
CA GLY A 10 2.83 -0.98 -19.67
C GLY A 10 2.94 -0.77 -18.16
N THR A 11 2.92 0.48 -17.68
CA THR A 11 2.68 0.75 -16.25
C THR A 11 1.77 1.97 -16.12
N THR A 12 0.49 1.74 -15.84
CA THR A 12 -0.39 2.83 -15.41
C THR A 12 0.03 3.20 -14.00
N MET A 13 0.82 4.27 -13.88
CA MET A 13 0.99 4.96 -12.61
C MET A 13 -0.38 5.56 -12.25
N GLU A 14 -1.01 5.03 -11.21
CA GLU A 14 -2.27 5.58 -10.72
C GLU A 14 -1.92 6.79 -9.87
N THR A 15 -2.31 7.98 -10.32
CA THR A 15 -1.97 9.19 -9.61
C THR A 15 -2.81 9.26 -8.33
N SER A 16 -2.14 9.15 -7.18
CA SER A 16 -2.64 9.47 -5.83
C SER A 16 -3.38 10.82 -5.76
N SER A 17 -3.12 11.72 -6.73
CA SER A 17 -3.72 13.03 -6.88
C SER A 17 -5.11 13.06 -7.52
N ASP A 18 -5.62 11.93 -8.01
CA ASP A 18 -6.94 11.84 -8.66
C ASP A 18 -7.73 10.64 -8.17
N LEU A 19 -8.63 10.86 -7.21
CA LEU A 19 -9.50 9.80 -6.68
C LEU A 19 -10.49 9.27 -7.72
N SER A 20 -10.71 9.96 -8.85
CA SER A 20 -11.60 9.49 -9.91
C SER A 20 -10.98 8.41 -10.80
N ALA A 21 -9.64 8.29 -10.79
CA ALA A 21 -8.93 7.18 -11.44
C ALA A 21 -9.10 5.84 -10.69
N TRP A 22 -9.49 5.89 -9.41
CA TRP A 22 -9.73 4.70 -8.59
C TRP A 22 -11.08 4.07 -8.90
N THR A 23 -11.18 2.74 -8.77
CA THR A 23 -12.44 2.04 -9.02
C THR A 23 -13.52 2.47 -8.03
N GLY A 24 -13.13 2.70 -6.78
CA GLY A 24 -14.03 3.26 -5.81
C GLY A 24 -13.35 3.69 -4.53
N LYS A 25 -14.18 4.21 -3.63
CA LYS A 25 -13.80 4.63 -2.29
C LYS A 25 -14.76 4.04 -1.28
N THR A 26 -14.23 3.75 -0.11
CA THR A 26 -14.95 3.30 1.06
C THR A 26 -14.85 4.38 2.12
N VAL A 27 -15.99 4.76 2.70
CA VAL A 27 -16.08 5.69 3.82
C VAL A 27 -17.13 5.16 4.78
N TYR A 28 -16.81 5.15 6.08
CA TYR A 28 -17.77 4.86 7.13
C TYR A 28 -17.63 5.87 8.27
N GLY A 29 -18.78 6.27 8.81
CA GLY A 29 -18.87 7.36 9.78
C GLY A 29 -18.36 8.68 9.19
N THR A 30 -17.37 9.25 9.86
CA THR A 30 -16.69 10.52 9.57
C THR A 30 -15.28 10.33 9.01
N GLY A 31 -14.92 9.11 8.59
CA GLY A 31 -13.65 8.86 7.89
C GLY A 31 -13.55 9.72 6.62
N VAL A 32 -12.33 10.15 6.29
CA VAL A 32 -12.12 11.08 5.17
C VAL A 32 -11.15 10.48 4.17
N ASN A 33 -11.53 10.53 2.89
CA ASN A 33 -10.63 10.37 1.75
C ASN A 33 -10.45 11.75 1.12
N SER A 34 -9.22 12.24 1.01
CA SER A 34 -8.94 13.55 0.42
C SER A 34 -7.68 13.56 -0.42
N VAL A 35 -7.64 14.49 -1.38
CA VAL A 35 -6.42 14.87 -2.09
C VAL A 35 -5.94 16.18 -1.48
N ILE A 36 -4.68 16.24 -1.10
CA ILE A 36 -4.10 17.38 -0.38
C ILE A 36 -2.81 17.85 -1.05
N THR A 37 -2.30 19.01 -0.61
CA THR A 37 -1.13 19.71 -1.19
C THR A 37 -0.02 20.02 -0.17
N ASP A 38 -0.25 19.75 1.12
CA ASP A 38 0.66 20.04 2.24
C ASP A 38 1.72 18.95 2.46
N TRP A 39 1.47 17.72 1.98
CA TRP A 39 2.49 16.69 1.78
C TRP A 39 2.32 16.02 0.43
N TYR A 40 3.44 15.71 -0.22
CA TYR A 40 3.52 14.87 -1.42
C TYR A 40 4.97 14.40 -1.57
N HIS A 41 5.15 13.17 -2.06
CA HIS A 41 6.47 12.62 -2.34
C HIS A 41 6.97 13.05 -3.73
N HIS A 42 6.07 13.03 -4.73
CA HIS A 42 6.28 13.56 -6.09
C HIS A 42 5.08 14.41 -6.57
N GLY A 43 5.34 15.29 -7.53
CA GLY A 43 4.29 16.11 -8.13
C GLY A 43 3.86 17.26 -7.23
N ALA A 44 2.56 17.39 -6.99
CA ALA A 44 1.99 18.52 -6.22
C ALA A 44 0.88 18.11 -5.23
N ASN A 45 0.43 16.85 -5.28
CA ASN A 45 -0.65 16.36 -4.44
C ASN A 45 -0.38 14.93 -4.00
N CYS A 46 -1.02 14.50 -2.92
CA CYS A 46 -1.07 13.10 -2.51
C CYS A 46 -2.48 12.69 -2.07
N TYR A 47 -2.67 11.40 -1.81
CA TYR A 47 -3.87 10.87 -1.15
C TYR A 47 -3.69 10.88 0.36
N LYS A 48 -4.66 11.45 1.07
CA LYS A 48 -4.76 11.40 2.53
C LYS A 48 -6.00 10.63 2.96
N THR A 49 -5.82 9.80 3.97
CA THR A 49 -6.93 9.21 4.72
C THR A 49 -6.86 9.56 6.20
N ASP A 50 -8.02 9.87 6.77
CA ASP A 50 -8.19 10.12 8.19
C ASP A 50 -9.26 9.19 8.78
N SER A 51 -8.96 8.62 9.94
CA SER A 51 -9.89 7.91 10.80
C SER A 51 -9.85 8.55 12.20
N PRO A 52 -10.78 9.46 12.54
CA PRO A 52 -10.68 10.25 13.77
C PRO A 52 -10.89 9.43 15.05
N ASP A 53 -11.57 8.29 14.97
CA ASP A 53 -11.77 7.34 16.07
C ASP A 53 -11.99 5.90 15.57
N GLU A 54 -12.21 4.97 16.50
CA GLU A 54 -12.28 3.51 16.29
C GLU A 54 -13.48 3.02 15.47
N ASN A 55 -14.45 3.91 15.25
CA ASN A 55 -15.68 3.63 14.53
C ASN A 55 -15.68 4.24 13.13
N ASN A 56 -14.57 4.82 12.69
CA ASN A 56 -14.45 5.40 11.36
C ASN A 56 -13.43 4.62 10.54
N PHE A 57 -13.55 4.70 9.23
CA PHE A 57 -12.52 4.22 8.32
C PHE A 57 -12.75 4.83 6.94
N ALA A 58 -11.66 4.97 6.20
CA ALA A 58 -11.67 5.50 4.86
C ALA A 58 -10.53 4.86 4.05
N SER A 59 -10.86 4.38 2.87
CA SER A 59 -9.89 3.81 1.94
C SER A 59 -10.34 4.04 0.50
N ILE A 60 -9.41 3.88 -0.42
CA ILE A 60 -9.68 3.78 -1.85
C ILE A 60 -9.25 2.41 -2.36
N TYR A 61 -9.88 1.96 -3.44
CA TYR A 61 -9.57 0.65 -4.01
C TYR A 61 -9.58 0.65 -5.54
N LYS A 62 -8.74 -0.22 -6.09
CA LYS A 62 -8.65 -0.51 -7.51
C LYS A 62 -9.03 -1.97 -7.72
N THR A 63 -9.95 -2.22 -8.65
CA THR A 63 -10.22 -3.58 -9.13
C THR A 63 -9.10 -4.02 -10.06
N ILE A 64 -8.64 -5.25 -9.84
CA ILE A 64 -7.58 -5.94 -10.59
C ILE A 64 -8.25 -7.10 -11.33
N ALA A 65 -7.70 -7.48 -12.49
CA ALA A 65 -8.27 -8.49 -13.40
C ALA A 65 -8.10 -9.95 -12.90
N ASN A 66 -8.29 -10.20 -11.60
CA ASN A 66 -8.17 -11.52 -10.97
C ASN A 66 -6.87 -12.26 -11.37
N THR A 67 -5.73 -11.73 -10.96
CA THR A 67 -4.41 -12.20 -11.39
C THR A 67 -3.68 -12.94 -10.27
N LEU A 68 -2.91 -13.97 -10.61
CA LEU A 68 -2.12 -14.75 -9.63
C LEU A 68 -0.80 -14.07 -9.24
N ILE A 69 -0.35 -13.09 -10.02
CA ILE A 69 0.80 -12.25 -9.66
C ILE A 69 0.32 -10.81 -9.57
N THR A 70 0.63 -10.14 -8.47
CA THR A 70 0.39 -8.71 -8.33
C THR A 70 1.47 -8.07 -7.47
N PHE A 71 1.96 -6.97 -7.99
CA PHE A 71 2.89 -6.07 -7.35
C PHE A 71 2.19 -4.77 -7.00
N SER A 72 2.46 -4.23 -5.81
CA SER A 72 2.16 -2.85 -5.47
C SER A 72 3.38 -2.12 -4.93
N ARG A 73 3.47 -0.82 -5.24
CA ARG A 73 4.41 0.13 -4.65
C ARG A 73 3.66 1.38 -4.26
N PHE A 74 4.00 1.97 -3.13
CA PHE A 74 3.49 3.27 -2.73
C PHE A 74 4.44 3.93 -1.74
N TYR A 75 4.50 5.25 -1.77
CA TYR A 75 5.09 6.03 -0.69
C TYR A 75 4.06 6.23 0.40
N PHE A 76 4.53 6.19 1.62
CA PHE A 76 3.73 6.17 2.83
C PHE A 76 4.34 7.13 3.85
N ARG A 77 3.47 7.91 4.49
CA ARG A 77 3.78 8.65 5.71
C ARG A 77 2.60 8.50 6.65
N ALA A 78 2.89 8.46 7.96
CA ALA A 78 1.86 8.56 8.98
C ALA A 78 2.16 9.73 9.92
N ASP A 79 1.13 10.54 10.19
CA ASP A 79 1.21 11.60 11.20
C ASP A 79 0.56 11.15 12.51
N ALA A 80 -0.40 10.23 12.44
CA ALA A 80 -1.04 9.66 13.62
C ALA A 80 -1.25 8.14 13.45
N LEU A 81 -0.79 7.39 14.47
CA LEU A 81 -1.02 5.96 14.64
C LEU A 81 -1.26 5.66 16.13
N PRO A 82 -2.18 4.75 16.48
CA PRO A 82 -2.33 4.25 17.84
C PRO A 82 -1.08 3.48 18.31
N ASP A 83 -0.68 3.68 19.56
CA ASP A 83 0.46 2.96 20.16
C ASP A 83 0.10 1.56 20.66
N ASN A 84 -1.18 1.26 20.84
CA ASN A 84 -1.68 0.04 21.47
C ASN A 84 -2.55 -0.82 20.54
N SER A 85 -2.57 -0.52 19.23
CA SER A 85 -3.42 -1.25 18.30
C SER A 85 -2.82 -1.35 16.90
N THR A 86 -3.25 -2.36 16.16
CA THR A 86 -2.73 -2.63 14.81
C THR A 86 -3.60 -1.94 13.75
N VAL A 87 -2.96 -1.21 12.84
CA VAL A 87 -3.61 -0.44 11.78
C VAL A 87 -3.38 -1.11 10.43
N PRO A 88 -4.40 -1.66 9.75
CA PRO A 88 -4.24 -2.00 8.34
C PRO A 88 -4.05 -0.73 7.52
N ILE A 89 -3.06 -0.72 6.63
CA ILE A 89 -2.73 0.42 5.77
C ILE A 89 -2.94 0.12 4.28
N ALA A 90 -2.89 -1.16 3.91
CA ALA A 90 -3.20 -1.66 2.58
C ALA A 90 -3.57 -3.14 2.65
N TYR A 91 -4.30 -3.65 1.65
CA TYR A 91 -4.47 -5.09 1.48
C TYR A 91 -4.84 -5.48 0.05
N PHE A 92 -4.52 -6.72 -0.31
CA PHE A 92 -5.10 -7.39 -1.47
C PHE A 92 -6.33 -8.19 -1.05
N ASP A 93 -7.46 -8.00 -1.74
CA ASP A 93 -8.63 -8.87 -1.65
C ASP A 93 -8.57 -9.89 -2.78
N CYS A 94 -8.66 -11.17 -2.44
CA CYS A 94 -8.59 -12.26 -3.39
C CYS A 94 -9.94 -12.97 -3.61
N GLY A 95 -11.02 -12.45 -3.02
CA GLY A 95 -12.30 -13.12 -2.96
C GLY A 95 -12.32 -14.29 -1.98
N GLY A 96 -13.50 -14.90 -1.81
CA GLY A 96 -13.66 -16.06 -0.91
C GLY A 96 -13.34 -15.77 0.57
N GLY A 97 -13.21 -14.50 0.96
CA GLY A 97 -12.79 -14.09 2.30
C GLY A 97 -11.28 -14.13 2.55
N VAL A 98 -10.46 -14.40 1.53
CA VAL A 98 -8.99 -14.38 1.63
C VAL A 98 -8.47 -12.98 1.35
N ARG A 99 -7.61 -12.48 2.25
CA ARG A 99 -7.01 -11.14 2.16
C ARG A 99 -5.59 -11.15 2.69
N TYR A 100 -4.69 -10.47 1.99
CA TYR A 100 -3.33 -10.21 2.44
C TYR A 100 -3.22 -8.78 2.94
N PHE A 101 -3.26 -8.60 4.26
CA PHE A 101 -3.14 -7.29 4.89
C PHE A 101 -1.69 -6.92 5.13
N LEU A 102 -1.37 -5.69 4.74
CA LEU A 102 -0.24 -4.96 5.28
C LEU A 102 -0.74 -4.07 6.43
N LYS A 103 -0.16 -4.25 7.61
CA LYS A 103 -0.53 -3.50 8.81
C LYS A 103 0.68 -2.87 9.49
N ILE A 104 0.42 -1.89 10.35
CA ILE A 104 1.39 -1.35 11.31
C ILE A 104 0.97 -1.82 12.71
N SER A 105 1.86 -2.50 13.43
CA SER A 105 1.61 -2.89 14.82
C SER A 105 1.59 -1.67 15.74
N GLY A 106 0.76 -1.66 16.78
CA GLY A 106 0.76 -0.53 17.73
C GLY A 106 2.09 -0.42 18.47
N SER A 107 2.50 -1.48 19.17
CA SER A 107 3.76 -1.48 19.89
C SER A 107 4.95 -1.53 18.92
N GLY A 108 5.80 -0.51 19.00
CA GLY A 108 7.00 -0.40 18.17
C GLY A 108 6.75 -0.06 16.70
N ARG A 109 5.49 0.14 16.28
CA ARG A 109 5.10 0.61 14.93
C ARG A 109 5.77 -0.20 13.82
N LYS A 110 5.66 -1.52 13.88
CA LYS A 110 6.34 -2.42 12.94
C LYS A 110 5.43 -2.83 11.80
N LEU A 111 5.97 -3.01 10.60
CA LEU A 111 5.21 -3.59 9.51
C LEU A 111 4.81 -5.02 9.84
N GLN A 112 3.59 -5.40 9.51
CA GLN A 112 3.04 -6.73 9.69
C GLN A 112 2.36 -7.20 8.41
N ILE A 113 2.51 -8.49 8.10
CA ILE A 113 1.67 -9.17 7.11
C ILE A 113 0.74 -10.12 7.84
N VAL A 114 -0.55 -10.06 7.51
CA VAL A 114 -1.60 -10.92 8.08
C VAL A 114 -2.48 -11.44 6.97
N SER A 115 -2.81 -12.72 7.00
CA SER A 115 -3.82 -13.32 6.13
C SER A 115 -4.46 -14.51 6.83
N THR A 116 -5.60 -14.98 6.34
CA THR A 116 -6.30 -16.16 6.87
C THR A 116 -5.60 -17.47 6.53
N ILE A 117 -4.69 -17.46 5.56
CA ILE A 117 -4.01 -18.65 5.02
C ILE A 117 -2.49 -18.66 5.29
N MET A 118 -1.99 -17.72 6.09
CA MET A 118 -0.60 -17.71 6.55
C MET A 118 -0.50 -17.16 7.98
N ALA A 119 0.55 -17.58 8.68
CA ALA A 119 0.86 -17.02 9.99
C ALA A 119 1.18 -15.52 9.88
N THR A 120 0.75 -14.74 10.87
CA THR A 120 1.14 -13.34 11.00
C THR A 120 2.66 -13.22 11.12
N LYS A 121 3.26 -12.37 10.31
CA LYS A 121 4.68 -12.00 10.41
C LYS A 121 4.81 -10.51 10.75
N THR A 122 5.80 -10.17 11.58
CA THR A 122 6.05 -8.80 12.05
C THR A 122 7.51 -8.45 11.86
N SER A 123 7.79 -7.28 11.29
CA SER A 123 9.14 -6.85 11.02
C SER A 123 9.88 -6.45 12.30
N ALA A 124 11.18 -6.63 12.31
CA ALA A 124 12.08 -6.05 13.29
C ALA A 124 12.19 -4.53 13.10
N THR A 125 11.97 -4.03 11.89
CA THR A 125 12.09 -2.61 11.52
C THR A 125 10.86 -1.82 11.98
N GLY A 126 11.09 -0.78 12.78
CA GLY A 126 10.07 0.16 13.20
C GLY A 126 9.84 1.27 12.17
N ILE A 127 8.60 1.75 12.13
CA ILE A 127 8.11 2.87 11.34
C ILE A 127 7.93 4.05 12.28
N SER A 128 8.54 5.17 11.94
CA SER A 128 8.40 6.43 12.69
C SER A 128 7.28 7.26 12.09
N LEU A 129 6.65 8.09 12.92
CA LEU A 129 5.76 9.14 12.43
C LEU A 129 6.58 10.20 11.67
N ASP A 130 5.90 10.99 10.86
CA ASP A 130 6.49 12.12 10.12
C ASP A 130 7.69 11.73 9.24
N THR A 131 7.74 10.47 8.81
CA THR A 131 8.84 9.91 8.02
C THR A 131 8.28 9.27 6.77
N ASP A 132 8.88 9.58 5.62
CA ASP A 132 8.53 9.00 4.33
C ASP A 132 9.15 7.60 4.19
N TYR A 133 8.33 6.65 3.76
CA TYR A 133 8.75 5.29 3.43
C TYR A 133 8.22 4.91 2.05
N CYS A 134 9.01 4.18 1.27
CA CYS A 134 8.51 3.42 0.12
C CYS A 134 8.24 1.99 0.58
N ILE A 135 7.00 1.54 0.39
CA ILE A 135 6.63 0.16 0.67
C ILE A 135 6.26 -0.53 -0.63
N GLU A 136 6.77 -1.73 -0.79
CA GLU A 136 6.50 -2.56 -1.95
C GLU A 136 6.08 -3.95 -1.50
N VAL A 137 5.09 -4.51 -2.18
CA VAL A 137 4.58 -5.85 -1.90
C VAL A 137 4.38 -6.60 -3.21
N LEU A 138 5.00 -7.77 -3.33
CA LEU A 138 4.73 -8.74 -4.38
C LEU A 138 3.97 -9.90 -3.78
N VAL A 139 2.85 -10.28 -4.38
CA VAL A 139 2.13 -11.53 -4.11
C VAL A 139 2.15 -12.35 -5.40
N ASP A 140 2.67 -13.57 -5.31
CA ASP A 140 2.74 -14.55 -6.38
C ASP A 140 2.13 -15.86 -5.90
N GLY A 141 0.94 -16.18 -6.39
CA GLY A 141 0.19 -17.42 -6.13
C GLY A 141 0.15 -18.35 -7.35
N THR A 142 1.15 -18.29 -8.23
CA THR A 142 1.17 -19.11 -9.46
C THR A 142 1.47 -20.59 -9.22
N ASP A 143 2.10 -20.93 -8.11
CA ASP A 143 2.42 -22.31 -7.73
C ASP A 143 1.78 -22.70 -6.39
N ASP A 144 1.92 -23.97 -6.03
CA ASP A 144 1.44 -24.54 -4.76
C ASP A 144 2.23 -24.02 -3.53
N ASN A 145 3.22 -23.15 -3.75
CA ASN A 145 4.16 -22.66 -2.74
C ASN A 145 4.24 -21.13 -2.79
N GLY A 146 3.08 -20.48 -2.87
CA GLY A 146 2.94 -19.04 -3.10
C GLY A 146 3.92 -18.17 -2.31
N THR A 147 4.36 -17.09 -2.94
CA THR A 147 5.36 -16.16 -2.43
C THR A 147 4.75 -14.80 -2.12
N LEU A 148 5.12 -14.24 -0.99
CA LEU A 148 4.84 -12.86 -0.61
C LEU A 148 6.14 -12.21 -0.18
N THR A 149 6.56 -11.20 -0.92
CA THR A 149 7.79 -10.46 -0.64
C THR A 149 7.47 -9.01 -0.35
N VAL A 150 8.12 -8.45 0.68
CA VAL A 150 7.92 -7.07 1.12
C VAL A 150 9.25 -6.35 1.10
N TRP A 151 9.26 -5.14 0.53
CA TRP A 151 10.40 -4.22 0.61
C TRP A 151 10.02 -2.94 1.33
N LEU A 152 11.00 -2.38 2.03
CA LEU A 152 10.93 -1.07 2.67
C LEU A 152 12.14 -0.25 2.21
N ASN A 153 11.89 0.88 1.56
CA ASN A 153 12.91 1.76 1.00
C ASN A 153 13.90 1.00 0.09
N GLY A 154 13.36 0.11 -0.75
CA GLY A 154 14.12 -0.73 -1.67
C GLY A 154 14.84 -1.94 -1.04
N ALA A 155 14.86 -2.06 0.29
CA ALA A 155 15.46 -3.20 0.97
C ALA A 155 14.41 -4.26 1.32
N GLU A 156 14.67 -5.52 0.98
CA GLU A 156 13.76 -6.62 1.32
C GLU A 156 13.70 -6.81 2.85
N LEU A 157 12.48 -6.92 3.37
CA LEU A 157 12.21 -7.31 4.75
C LEU A 157 12.08 -8.83 4.82
N ALA A 158 13.23 -9.52 4.87
CA ALA A 158 13.30 -10.98 4.84
C ALA A 158 12.60 -11.66 6.04
N ASP A 159 12.41 -10.95 7.14
CA ASP A 159 11.72 -11.44 8.34
C ASP A 159 10.19 -11.52 8.19
N ILE A 160 9.61 -10.73 7.29
CA ILE A 160 8.18 -10.78 6.96
C ILE A 160 7.86 -11.33 5.57
N SER A 161 8.85 -11.37 4.68
CA SER A 161 8.72 -12.08 3.41
C SER A 161 8.57 -13.59 3.67
N THR A 162 7.80 -14.27 2.82
CA THR A 162 7.45 -15.67 3.05
C THR A 162 7.14 -16.40 1.76
N THR A 163 7.35 -17.71 1.78
CA THR A 163 6.90 -18.65 0.76
C THR A 163 6.00 -19.70 1.41
N GLY A 164 5.35 -20.54 0.61
CA GLY A 164 4.69 -21.76 1.09
C GLY A 164 3.38 -21.54 1.84
N PHE A 165 2.68 -20.46 1.54
CA PHE A 165 1.25 -20.39 1.88
C PHE A 165 0.43 -21.04 0.76
N ASP A 166 -0.71 -21.63 1.14
CA ASP A 166 -1.66 -22.24 0.21
C ASP A 166 -2.43 -21.14 -0.53
N GLY A 167 -1.74 -20.51 -1.49
CA GLY A 167 -2.26 -19.43 -2.34
C GLY A 167 -2.64 -19.89 -3.74
N TYR A 168 -2.54 -21.18 -4.03
CA TYR A 168 -2.76 -21.69 -5.38
C TYR A 168 -4.17 -21.36 -5.86
N GLY A 169 -4.26 -20.68 -7.00
CA GLY A 169 -5.53 -20.28 -7.61
C GLY A 169 -6.25 -19.11 -6.91
N VAL A 170 -5.65 -18.50 -5.89
CA VAL A 170 -6.20 -17.35 -5.17
C VAL A 170 -5.80 -16.06 -5.89
N GLY A 171 -6.56 -15.70 -6.93
CA GLY A 171 -6.28 -14.50 -7.72
C GLY A 171 -6.63 -13.20 -6.99
N MET A 172 -5.78 -12.19 -7.14
CA MET A 172 -5.98 -10.86 -6.57
C MET A 172 -7.01 -10.10 -7.39
N GLN A 173 -8.11 -9.70 -6.73
CA GLN A 173 -9.26 -9.05 -7.35
C GLN A 173 -9.30 -7.56 -7.06
N GLN A 174 -8.80 -7.13 -5.90
CA GLN A 174 -8.76 -5.72 -5.52
C GLN A 174 -7.51 -5.41 -4.72
N PHE A 175 -6.99 -4.19 -4.89
CA PHE A 175 -6.03 -3.60 -3.96
C PHE A 175 -6.67 -2.40 -3.30
N HIS A 176 -6.61 -2.37 -1.97
CA HIS A 176 -7.13 -1.30 -1.13
C HIS A 176 -5.97 -0.62 -0.42
N ILE A 177 -6.06 0.70 -0.29
CA ILE A 177 -5.07 1.52 0.42
C ILE A 177 -5.80 2.57 1.26
N GLY A 178 -5.28 2.82 2.45
CA GLY A 178 -5.90 3.67 3.46
C GLY A 178 -6.18 2.92 4.75
N VAL A 179 -7.21 3.34 5.49
CA VAL A 179 -7.71 2.63 6.67
C VAL A 179 -8.95 1.83 6.25
N PRO A 180 -8.85 0.52 5.95
CA PRO A 180 -9.97 -0.25 5.43
C PRO A 180 -10.99 -0.67 6.51
N ASP A 181 -12.17 -1.10 6.07
CA ASP A 181 -13.34 -1.44 6.89
C ASP A 181 -13.11 -2.53 7.94
N THR A 182 -12.09 -3.36 7.73
CA THR A 182 -11.65 -4.39 8.67
C THR A 182 -10.99 -3.85 9.94
N ALA A 183 -10.82 -2.53 10.05
CA ALA A 183 -10.25 -1.89 11.23
C ALA A 183 -11.28 -1.54 12.32
N ARG A 184 -12.57 -1.87 12.14
CA ARG A 184 -13.62 -1.62 13.14
C ARG A 184 -13.23 -2.19 14.51
N ASN A 185 -13.38 -1.37 15.56
CA ASN A 185 -13.12 -1.69 16.97
C ASN A 185 -11.63 -1.73 17.39
N PHE A 186 -10.70 -1.25 16.56
CA PHE A 186 -9.27 -1.38 16.86
C PHE A 186 -8.46 -0.09 16.74
N LEU A 187 -9.05 1.09 16.49
CA LEU A 187 -8.24 2.26 16.13
C LEU A 187 -8.48 3.49 17.01
N ALA A 188 -7.46 3.94 17.75
CA ALA A 188 -7.37 5.36 18.08
C ALA A 188 -7.17 6.17 16.78
N GLN A 189 -7.15 7.50 16.88
CA GLN A 189 -6.96 8.41 15.74
C GLN A 189 -5.82 7.97 14.79
N VAL A 190 -6.11 7.85 13.50
CA VAL A 190 -5.16 7.51 12.43
C VAL A 190 -5.20 8.56 11.32
N THR A 191 -4.02 8.99 10.87
CA THR A 191 -3.84 9.88 9.72
C THR A 191 -2.68 9.38 8.87
N LEU A 192 -3.00 8.94 7.64
CA LEU A 192 -2.04 8.35 6.70
C LEU A 192 -2.04 9.11 5.38
N TYR A 193 -0.88 9.14 4.75
CA TYR A 193 -0.65 9.75 3.46
C TYR A 193 -0.02 8.74 2.52
N PHE A 194 -0.47 8.74 1.28
CA PHE A 194 0.02 7.85 0.25
C PHE A 194 0.28 8.59 -1.04
N ASP A 195 1.37 8.23 -1.71
CA ASP A 195 1.74 8.84 -2.98
C ASP A 195 2.41 7.84 -3.95
N CYS A 196 2.40 8.17 -5.24
CA CYS A 196 2.95 7.37 -6.35
C CYS A 196 2.55 5.89 -6.28
N ILE A 197 1.26 5.64 -6.14
CA ILE A 197 0.75 4.27 -5.99
C ILE A 197 0.80 3.58 -7.35
N ILE A 198 1.49 2.44 -7.40
CA ILE A 198 1.63 1.59 -8.57
C ILE A 198 1.01 0.24 -8.21
N ILE A 199 0.19 -0.30 -9.10
CA ILE A 199 -0.34 -1.66 -9.03
C ILE A 199 -0.08 -2.29 -10.39
N ASN A 200 0.62 -3.41 -10.42
CA ASN A 200 0.98 -4.07 -11.66
C ASN A 200 0.92 -5.59 -11.54
N THR A 201 0.83 -6.28 -12.66
CA THR A 201 0.91 -7.75 -12.73
C THR A 201 2.33 -8.24 -13.00
N GLU A 202 3.25 -7.30 -13.27
CA GLU A 202 4.67 -7.56 -13.49
C GLU A 202 5.51 -6.81 -12.45
N TYR A 203 6.50 -7.51 -11.89
CA TYR A 203 7.44 -6.95 -10.93
C TYR A 203 8.63 -6.32 -11.67
N ASN A 204 8.83 -5.02 -11.47
CA ASN A 204 9.88 -4.24 -12.14
C ASN A 204 11.12 -4.01 -11.26
N GLY A 205 11.32 -4.84 -10.23
CA GLY A 205 12.36 -4.66 -9.23
C GLY A 205 11.99 -3.64 -8.14
N PRO A 206 12.75 -3.59 -7.04
CA PRO A 206 12.45 -2.72 -5.92
C PRO A 206 12.79 -1.27 -6.27
N GLU A 207 12.38 -0.33 -5.42
CA GLU A 207 12.84 1.05 -5.53
C GLU A 207 14.37 1.09 -5.45
N VAL A 208 15.00 1.71 -6.44
CA VAL A 208 16.45 1.87 -6.43
C VAL A 208 16.78 3.11 -5.60
N SER A 209 17.32 2.91 -4.39
CA SER A 209 17.80 4.01 -3.56
C SER A 209 18.88 4.82 -4.30
N GLY A 210 18.76 6.15 -4.32
CA GLY A 210 19.76 7.03 -4.92
C GLY A 210 19.35 7.73 -6.22
N ILE A 211 18.07 7.74 -6.60
CA ILE A 211 17.59 8.72 -7.59
C ILE A 211 17.77 10.12 -6.98
N PRO A 212 18.59 11.01 -7.59
CA PRO A 212 18.83 12.35 -7.06
C PRO A 212 17.51 13.10 -6.84
N ALA A 213 17.41 13.90 -5.78
CA ALA A 213 16.24 14.75 -5.54
C ALA A 213 15.93 15.70 -6.72
N SER A 214 16.90 15.97 -7.59
CA SER A 214 16.72 16.73 -8.86
C SER A 214 16.04 15.95 -9.98
N LEU A 215 15.93 14.63 -9.84
CA LEU A 215 15.13 13.73 -10.66
C LEU A 215 13.79 13.38 -9.98
N LYS A 216 13.47 13.99 -8.81
CA LYS A 216 12.08 14.08 -8.36
C LYS A 216 11.31 14.77 -9.49
N TRP A 217 10.40 14.00 -10.06
CA TRP A 217 9.50 14.36 -11.15
C TRP A 217 9.15 15.85 -11.14
N ILE A 218 9.58 16.57 -12.19
CA ILE A 218 9.10 17.92 -12.47
C ILE A 218 7.66 17.75 -12.96
N PRO A 219 6.63 18.21 -12.23
CA PRO A 219 5.28 18.18 -12.76
C PRO A 219 5.30 18.95 -14.07
N HIS A 220 4.83 18.32 -15.15
CA HIS A 220 4.59 19.02 -16.41
C HIS A 220 3.70 20.22 -16.07
N ALA A 221 4.24 21.43 -16.27
CA ALA A 221 3.45 22.64 -16.16
C ALA A 221 2.22 22.47 -17.05
N ALA A 222 1.04 22.67 -16.46
CA ALA A 222 -0.22 22.62 -17.20
C ALA A 222 -0.11 23.56 -18.41
N VAL A 223 -0.28 23.00 -19.61
CA VAL A 223 -0.42 23.75 -20.86
C VAL A 223 -1.90 23.99 -21.10
#